data_AF-A0A530QRL0-F1
#
_entry.id   AF-A0A530QRL0-F1
#
_cell.length_a   1.000
_cell.length_b   1.000
_cell.length_c   1.000
_cell.angle_alpha   90.00
_cell.angle_beta   90.00
_cell.angle_gamma   90.00
#
_symmetry.space_group_name_H-M   'P 1'
#
loop_
_entity.id
_entity.type
_entity.pdbx_description
1 polymer ?
#
loop_
_entity_poly.entity_id
_entity_poly.type
_entity_poly.pdbx_seq_one_letter_code
_entity_poly.pdbx_strand_id
1 'polypeptide(L)'
;NYVGQGAFVLANGGVVGHPFFEMNQGWTLIPMVVLATAATVIASQAVISGAFSLTRQAVQLNMLPRLEILHTSEKQSGQIYMPRVNLLLALVVMLLVVGFGESSKLASAYGISVTGNMLVTTVLLYVVMTRIWNWQLWVAVSMTALFAFIDVGFFASNIVKVFEGGWASLAVAFTIILAMWTWVRGSRYLFDKT
;
A
#
# COMPACT_ATOMS: atom_id res chain seq x y z
N ASN A 1 -7.37 -16.90 13.26
CA ASN A 1 -8.12 -15.64 13.47
C ASN A 1 -7.46 -14.87 14.61
N TYR A 2 -7.40 -13.54 14.57
CA TYR A 2 -6.79 -12.69 15.59
C TYR A 2 -7.35 -12.93 17.00
N VAL A 3 -8.63 -13.28 17.11
CA VAL A 3 -9.24 -13.69 18.40
C VAL A 3 -8.55 -14.93 18.99
N GLY A 4 -8.18 -15.90 18.14
CA GLY A 4 -7.44 -17.09 18.56
C GLY A 4 -5.99 -16.78 18.96
N GLN A 5 -5.32 -15.88 18.24
CA GLN A 5 -3.98 -15.40 18.62
C GLN A 5 -4.02 -14.60 19.93
N GLY A 6 -5.04 -13.76 20.12
CA GLY A 6 -5.25 -13.03 21.37
C GLY A 6 -5.47 -13.97 22.56
N ALA A 7 -6.31 -14.99 22.40
CA ALA A 7 -6.52 -16.01 23.42
C ALA A 7 -5.23 -16.78 23.75
N PHE A 8 -4.42 -17.10 22.73
CA PHE A 8 -3.12 -17.76 22.92
C PHE A 8 -2.12 -16.86 23.67
N VAL A 9 -2.04 -15.58 23.33
CA VAL A 9 -1.17 -14.62 24.02
C VAL A 9 -1.56 -14.49 25.49
N LEU A 10 -2.86 -14.37 25.78
CA LEU A 10 -3.37 -14.32 27.15
C LEU A 10 -3.06 -15.61 27.94
N ALA A 11 -3.19 -16.76 27.29
CA ALA A 11 -2.91 -18.06 27.91
C ALA A 11 -1.41 -18.30 28.19
N ASN A 12 -0.50 -17.62 27.47
CA ASN A 12 0.95 -17.77 27.60
C ASN A 12 1.63 -16.57 28.29
N GLY A 13 0.93 -15.90 29.21
CA GLY A 13 1.53 -14.84 30.04
C GLY A 13 1.79 -13.52 29.30
N GLY A 14 1.16 -13.30 28.15
CA GLY A 14 1.13 -12.00 27.45
C GLY A 14 2.34 -11.70 26.56
N VAL A 15 3.43 -12.45 26.65
CA VAL A 15 4.65 -12.23 25.86
C VAL A 15 4.89 -13.42 24.95
N VAL A 16 4.67 -13.22 23.65
CA VAL A 16 4.79 -14.25 22.61
C VAL A 16 5.50 -13.62 21.41
N GLY A 17 6.52 -14.27 20.85
CA GLY A 17 7.32 -13.71 19.77
C GLY A 17 6.58 -13.73 18.44
N HIS A 18 6.18 -14.91 18.00
CA HIS A 18 5.44 -15.15 16.77
C HIS A 18 4.17 -15.97 17.03
N PRO A 19 3.10 -15.34 17.57
CA PRO A 19 1.88 -16.03 17.98
C PRO A 19 1.29 -16.95 16.91
N PHE A 20 1.33 -16.52 15.64
CA PHE A 20 0.82 -17.33 14.54
C PHE A 20 1.54 -18.67 14.37
N PHE A 21 2.87 -18.70 14.47
CA PHE A 21 3.65 -19.93 14.32
C PHE A 21 3.69 -20.74 15.61
N GLU A 22 3.79 -20.08 16.76
CA GLU A 22 3.84 -20.73 18.07
C GLU A 22 2.54 -21.45 18.44
N MET A 23 1.39 -20.98 17.92
CA MET A 23 0.11 -21.68 18.04
C MET A 23 0.05 -23.02 17.29
N ASN A 24 0.94 -23.25 16.32
CA ASN A 24 0.96 -24.47 15.51
C ASN A 24 2.10 -25.38 15.99
N GLN A 25 1.77 -26.43 16.76
CA GLN A 25 2.76 -27.36 17.32
C GLN A 25 2.91 -28.65 16.50
N GLY A 26 4.13 -29.17 16.45
CA GLY A 26 4.44 -30.46 15.81
C GLY A 26 4.28 -30.41 14.29
N TRP A 27 3.50 -31.33 13.74
CA TRP A 27 3.38 -31.53 12.29
C TRP A 27 2.56 -30.46 11.57
N THR A 28 1.70 -29.71 12.28
CA THR A 28 0.83 -28.66 11.68
C THR A 28 1.59 -27.41 11.27
N LEU A 29 2.78 -27.20 11.82
CA LEU A 29 3.65 -26.06 11.49
C LEU A 29 4.06 -26.06 10.02
N ILE A 30 4.46 -27.22 9.47
CA ILE A 30 4.97 -27.31 8.09
C ILE A 30 3.87 -26.94 7.07
N PRO A 31 2.67 -27.55 7.08
CA PRO A 31 1.58 -27.13 6.21
C PRO A 31 1.22 -25.64 6.38
N MET A 32 1.24 -25.13 7.60
CA MET A 32 0.91 -23.72 7.86
C MET A 32 1.95 -22.77 7.27
N VAL A 33 3.25 -23.09 7.36
CA VAL A 33 4.32 -22.32 6.73
C VAL A 33 4.18 -22.32 5.21
N VAL A 34 3.87 -23.47 4.61
CA VAL A 34 3.63 -23.58 3.16
C VAL A 34 2.45 -22.72 2.74
N LEU A 35 1.33 -22.79 3.47
CA LEU A 35 0.14 -21.98 3.21
C LEU A 35 0.42 -20.47 3.37
N ALA A 36 1.11 -20.06 4.44
CA ALA A 36 1.49 -18.67 4.66
C ALA A 36 2.42 -18.14 3.57
N THR A 37 3.35 -18.97 3.09
CA THR A 37 4.25 -18.64 1.99
C THR A 37 3.48 -18.48 0.69
N ALA A 38 2.56 -19.41 0.37
CA ALA A 38 1.71 -19.30 -0.81
C ALA A 38 0.83 -18.04 -0.77
N ALA A 39 0.23 -17.72 0.39
CA ALA A 39 -0.53 -16.49 0.58
C ALA A 39 0.32 -15.23 0.37
N THR A 40 1.56 -15.23 0.86
CA THR A 40 2.51 -14.11 0.66
C THR A 40 2.86 -13.90 -0.81
N VAL A 41 3.06 -14.99 -1.56
CA VAL A 41 3.28 -14.93 -3.01
C VAL A 41 2.07 -14.35 -3.73
N ILE A 42 0.86 -14.84 -3.42
CA ILE A 42 -0.39 -14.34 -4.02
C ILE A 42 -0.60 -12.85 -3.73
N ALA A 43 -0.41 -12.43 -2.47
CA ALA A 43 -0.54 -11.03 -2.07
C ALA A 43 0.47 -10.13 -2.81
N SER A 44 1.72 -10.60 -2.96
CA SER A 44 2.77 -9.87 -3.69
C SER A 44 2.39 -9.68 -5.17
N GLN A 45 1.85 -10.72 -5.82
CA GLN A 45 1.40 -10.63 -7.21
C GLN A 45 0.25 -9.64 -7.40
N ALA A 46 -0.69 -9.59 -6.45
CA ALA A 46 -1.78 -8.62 -6.48
C ALA A 46 -1.27 -7.17 -6.38
N VAL A 47 -0.29 -6.91 -5.50
CA VAL A 47 0.31 -5.58 -5.33
C VAL A 47 1.09 -5.15 -6.58
N ILE A 48 1.89 -6.04 -7.17
CA ILE A 48 2.65 -5.76 -8.40
C ILE A 48 1.69 -5.44 -9.56
N SER A 49 0.64 -6.24 -9.73
CA SER A 49 -0.38 -6.01 -10.78
C SER A 49 -1.15 -4.69 -10.54
N GLY A 50 -1.44 -4.37 -9.28
CA GLY A 50 -2.01 -3.08 -8.88
C GLY A 50 -1.11 -1.90 -9.26
N ALA A 51 0.21 -2.02 -9.01
CA ALA A 51 1.18 -0.99 -9.38
C ALA A 51 1.24 -0.76 -10.90
N PHE A 52 1.16 -1.81 -11.72
CA PHE A 52 1.06 -1.66 -13.19
C PHE A 52 -0.20 -0.91 -13.60
N SER A 53 -1.33 -1.21 -12.97
CA SER A 53 -2.61 -0.55 -13.24
C SER A 53 -2.58 0.93 -12.90
N LEU A 54 -2.08 1.28 -11.71
CA LEU A 54 -1.93 2.67 -11.28
C LEU A 54 -0.93 3.44 -12.14
N THR A 55 0.20 2.81 -12.50
CA THR A 55 1.19 3.43 -13.38
C THR A 55 0.60 3.71 -14.76
N ARG A 56 -0.16 2.78 -15.33
CA ARG A 56 -0.88 3.00 -16.59
C ARG A 56 -1.85 4.18 -16.50
N GLN A 57 -2.63 4.26 -15.41
CA GLN A 57 -3.56 5.38 -15.19
C GLN A 57 -2.79 6.71 -15.11
N ALA A 58 -1.66 6.76 -14.41
CA ALA A 58 -0.82 7.95 -14.34
C ALA A 58 -0.25 8.36 -15.71
N VAL A 59 0.16 7.41 -16.55
CA VAL A 59 0.58 7.68 -17.95
C VAL A 59 -0.58 8.24 -18.78
N GLN A 60 -1.80 7.70 -18.64
CA GLN A 60 -2.99 8.19 -19.33
C GLN A 60 -3.39 9.61 -18.91
N LEU A 61 -3.11 9.97 -17.65
CA LEU A 61 -3.29 11.33 -17.12
C LEU A 61 -2.11 12.27 -17.45
N ASN A 62 -1.16 11.85 -18.30
CA ASN A 62 0.07 12.58 -18.64
C ASN A 62 0.95 12.95 -17.43
N MET A 63 0.82 12.22 -16.31
CA MET A 63 1.61 12.46 -15.10
C MET A 63 2.98 11.77 -15.14
N LEU A 64 3.16 10.80 -16.05
CA LEU A 64 4.41 10.06 -16.24
C LEU A 64 4.76 9.96 -17.73
N PRO A 65 6.05 9.73 -18.08
CA PRO A 65 6.45 9.42 -19.44
C PRO A 65 5.75 8.19 -19.98
N ARG A 66 5.67 8.10 -21.31
CA ARG A 66 5.20 6.87 -21.97
C ARG A 66 6.14 5.73 -21.62
N LEU A 67 5.62 4.75 -20.90
CA LEU A 67 6.32 3.51 -20.56
C LEU A 67 5.86 2.40 -21.50
N GLU A 68 6.69 1.38 -21.66
CA GLU A 68 6.34 0.18 -22.42
C GLU A 68 5.25 -0.61 -21.68
N ILE A 69 4.16 -0.90 -22.38
CA ILE A 69 3.00 -1.61 -21.85
C ILE A 69 2.81 -2.87 -22.71
N LEU A 70 3.14 -4.03 -22.14
CA LEU A 70 2.93 -5.32 -22.78
C LEU A 70 1.59 -5.89 -22.33
N HIS A 71 0.68 -6.10 -23.28
CA HIS A 71 -0.61 -6.72 -22.99
C HIS A 71 -0.42 -8.23 -22.94
N THR A 72 -0.61 -8.82 -21.77
CA THR A 72 -0.43 -10.26 -21.56
C THR A 72 -1.66 -11.06 -22.03
N SER A 73 -2.80 -10.38 -22.22
CA SER A 73 -3.98 -10.93 -22.90
C SER A 73 -4.66 -9.87 -23.75
N GLU A 74 -5.06 -10.26 -24.95
CA GLU A 74 -5.83 -9.42 -25.87
C GLU A 74 -7.26 -9.15 -25.38
N LYS A 75 -7.80 -9.98 -24.47
CA LYS A 75 -9.20 -9.92 -24.03
C LYS A 75 -9.40 -9.26 -22.67
N GLN A 76 -8.35 -9.14 -21.85
CA GLN A 76 -8.45 -8.66 -20.47
C GLN A 76 -7.59 -7.42 -20.27
N SER A 77 -8.22 -6.25 -20.17
CA SER A 77 -7.54 -4.97 -19.95
C SER A 77 -6.72 -4.92 -18.65
N GLY A 78 -7.01 -5.79 -17.68
CA GLY A 78 -6.24 -5.91 -16.43
C GLY A 78 -4.95 -6.73 -16.54
N GLN A 79 -4.74 -7.48 -17.63
CA GLN A 79 -3.53 -8.29 -17.82
C GLN A 79 -2.47 -7.49 -18.56
N ILE A 80 -1.81 -6.62 -17.79
CA ILE A 80 -0.76 -5.72 -18.27
C ILE A 80 0.54 -6.08 -17.56
N TYR A 81 1.62 -6.17 -18.34
CA TYR A 81 2.97 -6.29 -17.83
C TYR A 81 3.78 -5.05 -18.23
N MET A 82 4.46 -4.45 -17.25
CA MET A 82 5.32 -3.29 -17.45
C MET A 82 6.75 -3.63 -17.00
N PRO A 83 7.65 -4.05 -17.92
CA PRO A 83 8.98 -4.55 -17.56
C PRO A 83 9.80 -3.57 -16.70
N ARG A 84 9.78 -2.28 -17.06
CA ARG A 84 10.53 -1.23 -16.35
C ARG A 84 10.01 -1.00 -14.94
N VAL A 85 8.69 -1.03 -14.76
CA VAL A 85 8.05 -0.88 -13.44
C VAL A 85 8.36 -2.09 -12.58
N ASN A 86 8.29 -3.30 -13.15
CA ASN A 86 8.64 -4.54 -12.45
C ASN A 86 10.09 -4.53 -11.95
N LEU A 87 11.03 -4.13 -12.81
CA LEU A 87 12.44 -4.02 -12.45
C LEU A 87 12.66 -2.99 -11.34
N LEU A 88 12.03 -1.81 -11.45
CA LEU A 88 12.12 -0.76 -10.42
C LEU A 88 11.57 -1.25 -9.08
N LEU A 89 10.39 -1.88 -9.07
CA LEU A 89 9.79 -2.47 -7.87
C LEU A 89 10.72 -3.52 -7.26
N ALA A 90 11.30 -4.41 -8.07
CA ALA A 90 12.24 -5.43 -7.60
C ALA A 90 13.48 -4.79 -6.93
N LEU A 91 14.08 -3.77 -7.55
CA LEU A 91 15.22 -3.05 -6.99
C LEU A 91 14.88 -2.36 -5.67
N VAL A 92 13.75 -1.65 -5.60
CA VAL A 92 13.32 -0.96 -4.38
C VAL A 92 13.03 -1.95 -3.26
N VAL A 93 12.33 -3.05 -3.55
CA VAL A 93 12.04 -4.09 -2.55
C VAL A 93 13.34 -4.74 -2.05
N MET A 94 14.28 -5.08 -2.93
CA MET A 94 15.58 -5.63 -2.52
C MET A 94 16.35 -4.64 -1.62
N LEU A 95 16.39 -3.36 -1.98
CA LEU A 95 17.02 -2.32 -1.17
C LEU A 95 16.36 -2.17 0.21
N LEU A 96 15.03 -2.22 0.28
CA LEU A 96 14.30 -2.16 1.55
C LEU A 96 14.57 -3.40 2.41
N VAL A 97 14.56 -4.60 1.83
CA VAL A 97 14.83 -5.85 2.55
C VAL A 97 16.25 -5.85 3.13
N VAL A 98 17.26 -5.50 2.32
CA VAL A 98 18.66 -5.44 2.78
C VAL A 98 18.88 -4.29 3.77
N GLY A 99 18.26 -3.13 3.54
CA GLY A 99 18.44 -1.94 4.38
C GLY A 99 17.78 -2.05 5.75
N PHE A 100 16.64 -2.74 5.86
CA PHE A 100 15.93 -2.89 7.13
C PHE A 100 16.31 -4.17 7.89
N GLY A 101 16.60 -5.27 7.19
CA GLY A 101 17.02 -6.57 7.73
C GLY A 101 15.96 -7.32 8.56
N GLU A 102 15.11 -6.62 9.31
CA GLU A 102 14.08 -7.17 10.18
C GLU A 102 12.66 -6.82 9.72
N SER A 103 11.77 -7.82 9.74
CA SER A 103 10.37 -7.69 9.36
C SER A 103 9.58 -6.69 10.23
N SER A 104 9.94 -6.53 11.51
CA SER A 104 9.31 -5.59 12.45
C SER A 104 9.53 -4.13 12.05
N LYS A 105 10.75 -3.80 11.60
CA LYS A 105 11.12 -2.46 11.14
C LYS A 105 10.47 -2.15 9.79
N LEU A 106 10.41 -3.14 8.87
CA LEU A 106 9.66 -3.04 7.62
C LEU A 106 8.16 -2.82 7.86
N ALA A 107 7.59 -3.52 8.85
CA ALA A 107 6.18 -3.40 9.19
C ALA A 107 5.83 -1.97 9.66
N SER A 108 6.70 -1.39 10.49
CA SER A 108 6.56 -0.01 10.94
C SER A 108 6.70 1.00 9.79
N ALA A 109 7.54 0.69 8.78
CA ALA A 109 7.79 1.57 7.65
C ALA A 109 6.56 1.76 6.73
N TYR A 110 5.82 0.69 6.42
CA TYR A 110 4.67 0.75 5.51
C TYR A 110 3.39 1.28 6.18
N GLY A 111 3.28 1.19 7.51
CA GLY A 111 2.08 1.56 8.26
C GLY A 111 1.62 3.00 8.03
N ILE A 112 2.55 3.94 7.87
CA ILE A 112 2.25 5.35 7.56
C ILE A 112 1.62 5.50 6.17
N SER A 113 2.11 4.78 5.16
CA SER A 113 1.52 4.84 3.82
C SER A 113 0.10 4.30 3.80
N VAL A 114 -0.16 3.20 4.52
CA VAL A 114 -1.50 2.59 4.56
C VAL A 114 -2.47 3.49 5.30
N THR A 115 -2.11 3.99 6.48
CA THR A 115 -2.96 4.90 7.24
C THR A 115 -3.15 6.25 6.55
N GLY A 116 -2.12 6.75 5.85
CA GLY A 116 -2.24 7.91 4.98
C GLY A 116 -3.20 7.68 3.81
N ASN A 117 -3.14 6.52 3.17
CA ASN A 117 -4.10 6.14 2.13
C ASN A 117 -5.53 6.05 2.68
N MET A 118 -5.73 5.50 3.88
CA MET A 118 -7.05 5.44 4.52
C MET A 118 -7.64 6.85 4.70
N LEU A 119 -6.85 7.81 5.21
CA LEU A 119 -7.27 9.21 5.32
C LEU A 119 -7.68 9.81 3.98
N VAL A 120 -6.87 9.60 2.93
CA VAL A 120 -7.20 10.06 1.57
C VAL A 120 -8.51 9.44 1.09
N THR A 121 -8.70 8.13 1.29
CA THR A 121 -9.95 7.46 0.89
C THR A 121 -11.16 7.94 1.68
N THR A 122 -11.01 8.29 2.95
CA THR A 122 -12.09 8.88 3.77
C THR A 122 -12.48 10.27 3.27
N VAL A 123 -11.51 11.09 2.86
CA VAL A 123 -11.78 12.38 2.19
C VAL A 123 -12.46 12.16 0.83
N LEU A 124 -11.97 11.22 0.02
CA LEU A 124 -12.59 10.91 -1.27
C LEU A 124 -14.02 10.38 -1.10
N LEU A 125 -14.28 9.56 -0.08
CA LEU A 125 -15.61 9.07 0.25
C LEU A 125 -16.58 10.23 0.52
N TYR A 126 -16.15 11.25 1.27
CA TYR A 126 -16.94 12.46 1.47
C TYR A 126 -17.29 13.15 0.14
N VAL A 127 -16.32 13.30 -0.77
CA VAL A 127 -16.54 13.88 -2.10
C VAL A 127 -17.53 13.02 -2.91
N VAL A 128 -17.39 11.70 -2.89
CA VAL A 128 -18.30 10.78 -3.60
C VAL A 128 -19.72 10.87 -3.05
N MET A 129 -19.90 10.82 -1.73
CA MET A 129 -21.22 10.90 -1.10
C MET A 129 -21.93 12.22 -1.43
N THR A 130 -21.20 13.33 -1.46
CA THR A 130 -21.78 14.66 -1.70
C THR A 130 -21.96 14.99 -3.18
N ARG A 131 -21.01 14.62 -4.06
CA ARG A 131 -20.98 15.04 -5.47
C ARG A 131 -21.53 14.02 -6.45
N ILE A 132 -21.43 12.73 -6.13
CA ILE A 132 -21.86 11.66 -7.04
C ILE A 132 -23.19 11.08 -6.56
N TRP A 133 -23.27 10.73 -5.27
CA TRP A 133 -24.48 10.12 -4.71
C TRP A 133 -25.52 11.13 -4.23
N ASN A 134 -25.14 12.40 -4.10
CA ASN A 134 -26.03 13.51 -3.68
C ASN A 134 -26.75 13.23 -2.35
N TRP A 135 -26.06 12.59 -1.39
CA TRP A 135 -26.62 12.35 -0.05
C TRP A 135 -26.83 13.65 0.72
N GLN A 136 -27.75 13.66 1.69
CA GLN A 136 -27.90 14.82 2.58
C GLN A 136 -26.59 15.10 3.32
N LEU A 137 -26.19 16.38 3.36
CA LEU A 137 -24.91 16.81 3.92
C LEU A 137 -24.67 16.28 5.34
N TRP A 138 -25.70 16.28 6.19
CA TRP A 138 -25.58 15.78 7.57
C TRP A 138 -25.23 14.30 7.66
N VAL A 139 -25.78 13.47 6.76
CA VAL A 139 -25.47 12.03 6.70
C VAL A 139 -24.04 11.83 6.23
N ALA A 140 -23.64 12.52 5.16
CA ALA A 140 -22.29 12.47 4.62
C ALA A 140 -21.23 12.90 5.66
N VAL A 141 -21.46 14.03 6.34
CA VAL A 141 -20.57 14.53 7.39
C VAL A 141 -20.49 13.57 8.57
N SER A 142 -21.62 13.04 9.04
CA SER A 142 -21.64 12.13 10.18
C SER A 142 -20.89 10.83 9.90
N MET A 143 -21.08 10.25 8.72
CA MET A 143 -20.37 9.03 8.32
C MET A 143 -18.88 9.30 8.11
N THR A 144 -18.51 10.37 7.40
CA THR A 144 -17.11 10.74 7.22
C THR A 144 -16.44 11.01 8.56
N ALA A 145 -17.10 11.68 9.51
CA ALA A 145 -16.54 11.95 10.82
C ALA A 145 -16.23 10.67 11.61
N LEU A 146 -17.11 9.66 11.52
CA LEU A 146 -16.88 8.35 12.14
C LEU A 146 -15.62 7.67 11.58
N PHE A 147 -15.49 7.59 10.25
CA PHE A 147 -14.31 7.00 9.61
C PHE A 147 -13.05 7.81 9.86
N ALA A 148 -13.13 9.14 9.76
CA ALA A 148 -12.02 10.04 10.00
C ALA A 148 -11.51 9.94 11.44
N PHE A 149 -12.38 9.76 12.43
CA PHE A 149 -11.97 9.56 13.82
C PHE A 149 -11.08 8.31 13.97
N ILE A 150 -11.48 7.19 13.35
CA ILE A 150 -10.71 5.95 13.37
C ILE A 150 -9.39 6.13 12.62
N ASP A 151 -9.44 6.65 11.41
CA ASP A 151 -8.27 6.81 10.54
C ASP A 151 -7.24 7.78 11.12
N VAL A 152 -7.69 8.90 11.70
CA VAL A 152 -6.81 9.86 12.39
C VAL A 152 -6.18 9.21 13.62
N GLY A 153 -6.92 8.39 14.38
CA GLY A 153 -6.35 7.62 15.49
C GLY A 153 -5.23 6.68 15.03
N PHE A 154 -5.46 5.92 13.96
CA PHE A 154 -4.44 5.04 13.38
C PHE A 154 -3.25 5.81 12.81
N PHE A 155 -3.50 6.92 12.11
CA PHE A 155 -2.45 7.75 11.54
C PHE A 155 -1.60 8.40 12.63
N ALA A 156 -2.22 8.96 13.68
CA ALA A 156 -1.52 9.53 14.83
C ALA A 156 -0.68 8.48 15.58
N SER A 157 -1.14 7.24 15.66
CA SER A 157 -0.35 6.13 16.23
C SER A 157 0.86 5.75 15.36
N ASN A 158 0.73 5.86 14.03
CA ASN A 158 1.80 5.50 13.09
C ASN A 158 2.78 6.64 12.80
N ILE A 159 2.38 7.91 12.93
CA ILE A 159 3.27 9.05 12.62
C ILE A 159 4.48 9.12 13.57
N VAL A 160 4.34 8.65 14.81
CA VAL A 160 5.45 8.58 15.77
C VAL A 160 6.54 7.60 15.28
N LYS A 161 6.14 6.57 14.53
CA LYS A 161 7.06 5.57 13.95
C LYS A 161 7.80 6.06 12.70
N VAL A 162 7.61 7.32 12.29
CA VAL A 162 8.40 7.94 11.21
C VAL A 162 9.90 7.82 11.50
N PHE A 163 10.29 8.08 12.75
CA PHE A 163 11.69 8.00 13.18
C PHE A 163 12.21 6.56 13.33
N GLU A 164 11.31 5.58 13.44
CA GLU A 164 11.63 4.15 13.58
C GLU A 164 11.70 3.41 12.23
N GLY A 165 11.65 4.13 11.11
CA GLY A 165 11.72 3.56 9.76
C GLY A 165 10.61 4.00 8.81
N GLY A 166 9.57 4.64 9.35
CA GLY A 166 8.47 5.22 8.57
C GLY A 166 8.88 6.25 7.52
N TRP A 167 10.01 6.92 7.71
CA TRP A 167 10.57 7.86 6.74
C TRP A 167 10.83 7.22 5.37
N ALA A 168 11.09 5.92 5.28
CA ALA A 168 11.41 5.25 4.02
C ALA A 168 10.24 5.29 3.04
N SER A 169 9.02 5.06 3.54
CA SER A 169 7.83 5.09 2.70
C SER A 169 7.47 6.51 2.25
N LEU A 170 7.70 7.51 3.10
CA LEU A 170 7.61 8.93 2.75
C LEU A 170 8.66 9.34 1.71
N ALA A 171 9.89 8.84 1.80
CA ALA A 171 10.95 9.10 0.84
C ALA A 171 10.62 8.54 -0.55
N VAL A 172 10.08 7.31 -0.61
CA VAL A 172 9.59 6.72 -1.86
C VAL A 172 8.44 7.56 -2.45
N ALA A 173 7.45 7.94 -1.63
CA ALA A 173 6.34 8.77 -2.06
C ALA A 173 6.82 10.13 -2.60
N PHE A 174 7.72 10.79 -1.88
CA PHE A 174 8.31 12.06 -2.29
C PHE A 174 9.07 11.95 -3.61
N THR A 175 9.86 10.89 -3.80
CA THR A 175 10.60 10.64 -5.04
C THR A 175 9.66 10.48 -6.24
N ILE A 176 8.57 9.71 -6.08
CA ILE A 176 7.57 9.53 -7.14
C ILE A 176 6.86 10.85 -7.44
N ILE A 177 6.47 11.61 -6.41
CA ILE A 177 5.83 12.94 -6.58
C ILE A 177 6.75 13.89 -7.32
N LEU A 178 8.04 13.96 -6.96
CA LEU A 178 9.02 14.78 -7.65
C LEU A 178 9.18 14.39 -9.12
N ALA A 179 9.24 13.08 -9.41
CA ALA A 179 9.32 12.59 -10.79
C ALA A 179 8.08 13.01 -11.61
N MET A 180 6.88 12.83 -11.04
CA MET A 180 5.62 13.24 -11.68
C MET A 180 5.56 14.76 -11.88
N TRP A 181 5.92 15.55 -10.86
CA TRP A 181 5.89 17.00 -10.95
C TRP A 181 6.88 17.53 -11.99
N THR A 182 8.10 16.98 -12.01
CA THR A 182 9.12 17.32 -13.01
C THR A 182 8.64 17.01 -14.42
N TRP A 183 8.01 15.84 -14.62
CA TRP A 183 7.47 15.44 -15.90
C TRP A 183 6.33 16.35 -16.38
N VAL A 184 5.32 16.58 -15.53
CA VAL A 184 4.17 17.43 -15.86
C VAL A 184 4.61 18.85 -16.20
N ARG A 185 5.58 19.39 -15.46
CA ARG A 185 6.11 20.73 -15.72
C ARG A 185 6.93 20.77 -17.01
N GLY A 186 7.79 19.77 -17.23
CA GLY A 186 8.61 19.67 -18.43
C GLY A 186 7.79 19.50 -19.71
N SER A 187 6.77 18.65 -19.68
CA SER A 187 5.87 18.45 -20.82
C SER A 187 5.11 19.73 -21.15
N ARG A 188 4.60 20.44 -20.14
CA ARG A 188 3.93 21.74 -20.32
C ARG A 188 4.84 22.78 -21.00
N TYR A 189 6.09 22.90 -20.57
CA TYR A 189 7.04 23.81 -21.22
C TYR A 189 7.34 23.45 -22.68
N LEU A 190 7.34 22.16 -23.03
CA LEU A 190 7.53 21.72 -24.41
C LEU A 190 6.30 22.07 -25.27
N PHE A 191 5.09 21.84 -24.74
CA PHE A 191 3.85 22.22 -25.41
C PHE A 191 3.73 23.73 -25.63
N ASP A 192 4.10 24.55 -24.64
CA ASP A 192 4.03 26.03 -24.77
C ASP A 192 5.03 26.60 -25.80
N LYS A 193 6.06 25.82 -26.18
CA LYS A 193 7.11 26.23 -27.12
C LYS A 193 6.85 25.78 -28.57
N THR A 194 5.87 24.91 -28.79
CA THR A 194 5.54 24.32 -30.11
C THR A 194 4.24 24.92 -30.63
#